data_AF-A0A7S4SUW5-F1
#
_entry.id   AF-A0A7S4SUW5-F1
#
_cell.length_a   1.000
_cell.length_b   1.000
_cell.length_c   1.000
_cell.angle_alpha   90.00
_cell.angle_beta   90.00
_cell.angle_gamma   90.00
#
_symmetry.space_group_name_H-M   'P 1'
#
loop_
_entity.id
_entity.type
_entity.pdbx_description
1 polymer ?
#
loop_
_entity_poly.entity_id
_entity_poly.type
_entity_poly.pdbx_seq_one_letter_code
_entity_poly.pdbx_strand_id
1 'polypeptide(L)'
;MDGEEHEPEVRSEATHVCVAVRCRPMSETERSSGAESAVAFPAPSSVVVRHSGDSHTFSFDHTFSPEATQEQIFETLGQPQLDKAFDGYNGTIFAYGQTGSGKTHTMMSHGGDPQDRGLVPRISEALYHRIGRLTQAHSTRRFLVQCSFLEIYNEVIYDLLVPRAKQPKGGGLEVKESKGIGVYVKDLLEEVVDGPERLEQLMREGFENRTTSSTRMNSASSRSHCVFTIKLHQKDAEDNSMNTVSKLSLVDLAGSERAKSTETEGLRLKEGANINKSLSALGNVINALGSSTGGGKKKAFVPYRNSKLTRVL
;
A
#
# COMPACT_ATOMS: atom_id res chain seq x y z
N MET A 1 -27.02 -38.26 -26.82
CA MET A 1 -26.42 -38.77 -25.57
C MET A 1 -25.25 -37.87 -25.32
N ASP A 2 -25.60 -36.68 -24.85
CA ASP A 2 -24.73 -35.54 -24.69
C ASP A 2 -24.20 -35.59 -23.26
N GLY A 3 -22.89 -35.81 -23.14
CA GLY A 3 -22.17 -35.67 -21.88
C GLY A 3 -21.55 -34.29 -21.84
N GLU A 4 -22.25 -33.30 -21.27
CA GLU A 4 -21.64 -32.03 -20.90
C GLU A 4 -20.75 -32.27 -19.68
N GLU A 5 -19.44 -32.08 -19.89
CA GLU A 5 -18.44 -31.99 -18.83
C GLU A 5 -18.77 -30.79 -17.95
N HIS A 6 -19.03 -31.05 -16.67
CA HIS A 6 -19.25 -30.02 -15.67
C HIS A 6 -17.87 -29.46 -15.27
N GLU A 7 -17.44 -28.37 -15.92
CA GLU A 7 -16.34 -27.56 -15.39
C GLU A 7 -16.74 -27.01 -14.02
N PRO A 8 -15.89 -27.12 -12.98
CA PRO A 8 -16.21 -26.59 -11.68
C PRO A 8 -16.26 -25.06 -11.75
N GLU A 9 -17.42 -24.48 -11.44
CA GLU A 9 -17.59 -23.04 -11.22
C GLU A 9 -16.62 -22.61 -10.10
N VAL A 10 -15.52 -21.94 -10.48
CA VAL A 10 -14.71 -21.16 -9.55
C VAL A 10 -15.59 -20.03 -9.04
N ARG A 11 -16.19 -20.22 -7.86
CA ARG A 11 -16.90 -19.17 -7.14
C ARG A 11 -15.90 -18.04 -6.89
N SER A 12 -15.99 -16.97 -7.66
CA SER A 12 -15.26 -15.74 -7.37
C SER A 12 -15.83 -15.16 -6.08
N GLU A 13 -15.18 -15.38 -4.94
CA GLU A 13 -15.46 -14.58 -3.76
C GLU A 13 -15.20 -13.12 -4.12
N ALA A 14 -16.27 -12.33 -4.19
CA ALA A 14 -16.19 -10.91 -4.43
C ALA A 14 -15.35 -10.29 -3.31
N THR A 15 -14.11 -9.95 -3.62
CA THR A 15 -13.22 -9.29 -2.66
C THR A 15 -13.65 -7.84 -2.55
N HIS A 16 -14.48 -7.56 -1.53
CA HIS A 16 -14.82 -6.20 -1.15
C HIS A 16 -13.57 -5.49 -0.61
N VAL A 17 -13.47 -4.18 -0.89
CA VAL A 17 -12.42 -3.33 -0.33
C VAL A 17 -12.61 -3.28 1.19
N CYS A 18 -11.63 -3.80 1.92
CA CYS A 18 -11.59 -3.73 3.38
C CYS A 18 -11.04 -2.37 3.83
N VAL A 19 -11.72 -1.73 4.77
CA VAL A 19 -11.34 -0.44 5.36
C VAL A 19 -11.11 -0.63 6.85
N ALA A 20 -9.88 -0.35 7.28
CA ALA A 20 -9.51 -0.36 8.69
C ALA A 20 -9.11 1.04 9.18
N VAL A 21 -9.48 1.39 10.41
CA VAL A 21 -9.07 2.63 11.07
C VAL A 21 -8.08 2.34 12.17
N ARG A 22 -6.92 3.01 12.13
CA ARG A 22 -5.92 2.97 13.20
C ARG A 22 -5.76 4.35 13.82
N CYS A 23 -5.90 4.45 15.13
CA CYS A 23 -5.51 5.64 15.89
C CYS A 23 -4.13 5.43 16.50
N ARG A 24 -3.22 6.38 16.29
CA ARG A 24 -1.91 6.36 16.96
C ARG A 24 -2.03 6.86 18.40
N PRO A 25 -1.11 6.46 19.30
CA PRO A 25 -0.92 7.13 20.57
C PRO A 25 -0.69 8.64 20.40
N MET A 26 -1.08 9.40 21.41
CA MET A 26 -0.69 10.81 21.51
C MET A 26 0.83 10.94 21.56
N SER A 27 1.34 11.92 20.84
CA SER A 27 2.72 12.40 20.93
C SER A 27 2.98 13.03 22.29
N GLU A 28 4.26 13.13 22.67
CA GLU A 28 4.67 13.82 23.90
C GLU A 28 4.19 15.28 23.93
N THR A 29 4.25 15.96 22.78
CA THR A 29 3.76 17.34 22.65
C THR A 29 2.26 17.44 22.95
N GLU A 30 1.44 16.57 22.36
CA GLU A 30 -0.01 16.53 22.64
C GLU A 30 -0.30 16.27 24.11
N ARG A 31 0.37 15.29 24.74
CA ARG A 31 0.21 15.00 26.17
C ARG A 31 0.63 16.18 27.05
N SER A 32 1.77 16.80 26.75
CA SER A 32 2.29 17.95 27.51
C SER A 32 1.40 19.19 27.42
N SER A 33 0.64 19.31 26.33
CA SER A 33 -0.34 20.40 26.14
C SER A 33 -1.68 20.15 26.86
N GLY A 34 -1.85 19.00 27.52
CA GLY A 34 -3.10 18.61 28.16
C GLY A 34 -4.20 18.23 27.17
N ALA A 35 -3.85 17.82 25.95
CA ALA A 35 -4.82 17.37 24.96
C ALA A 35 -5.55 16.10 25.43
N GLU A 36 -6.86 16.05 25.21
CA GLU A 36 -7.69 14.88 25.49
C GLU A 36 -8.00 14.10 24.21
N SER A 37 -8.29 12.80 24.36
CA SER A 37 -8.61 11.96 23.20
C SER A 37 -9.99 12.34 22.66
N ALA A 38 -10.04 12.78 21.41
CA ALA A 38 -11.28 13.01 20.69
C ALA A 38 -11.93 11.71 20.17
N VAL A 39 -11.27 10.55 20.33
CA VAL A 39 -11.73 9.27 19.78
C VAL A 39 -11.85 8.19 20.84
N ALA A 40 -12.87 7.36 20.70
CA ALA A 40 -13.12 6.18 21.53
C ALA A 40 -13.46 4.96 20.67
N PHE A 41 -13.13 3.78 21.18
CA PHE A 41 -13.26 2.49 20.49
C PHE A 41 -14.23 1.59 21.27
N PRO A 42 -15.55 1.78 21.16
CA PRO A 42 -16.51 1.03 21.95
C PRO A 42 -16.66 -0.44 21.52
N ALA A 43 -16.25 -0.78 20.29
CA ALA A 43 -16.31 -2.13 19.74
C ALA A 43 -15.25 -2.32 18.63
N PRO A 44 -14.89 -3.57 18.26
CA PRO A 44 -13.83 -3.87 17.27
C PRO A 44 -14.02 -3.31 15.85
N SER A 45 -15.24 -2.91 15.50
CA SER A 45 -15.61 -2.38 14.18
C SER A 45 -16.25 -0.99 14.28
N SER A 46 -16.11 -0.31 15.42
CA SER A 46 -16.73 0.99 15.68
C SER A 46 -15.76 2.00 16.28
N VAL A 47 -15.82 3.24 15.80
CA VAL A 47 -15.11 4.39 16.35
C VAL A 47 -16.11 5.51 16.64
N VAL A 48 -16.03 6.09 17.84
CA VAL A 48 -16.78 7.30 18.21
C VAL A 48 -15.83 8.48 18.19
N VAL A 49 -16.15 9.51 17.42
CA VAL A 49 -15.43 10.79 17.36
C VAL A 49 -16.24 11.84 18.09
N ARG A 50 -15.63 12.52 19.06
CA ARG A 50 -16.22 13.62 19.83
C ARG A 50 -15.64 14.95 19.38
N HIS A 51 -16.51 15.91 19.08
CA HIS A 51 -16.10 17.25 18.67
C HIS A 51 -17.16 18.28 19.06
N SER A 52 -16.76 19.34 19.77
CA SER A 52 -17.64 20.46 20.15
C SER A 52 -18.95 20.07 20.87
N GLY A 53 -18.94 18.98 21.65
CA GLY A 53 -20.11 18.47 22.37
C GLY A 53 -20.92 17.43 21.59
N ASP A 54 -20.69 17.28 20.29
CA ASP A 54 -21.31 16.25 19.46
C ASP A 54 -20.48 14.97 19.45
N SER A 55 -21.16 13.83 19.32
CA SER A 55 -20.55 12.51 19.17
C SER A 55 -21.06 11.84 17.90
N HIS A 56 -20.13 11.40 17.06
CA HIS A 56 -20.44 10.68 15.81
C HIS A 56 -19.84 9.28 15.85
N THR A 57 -20.66 8.28 15.57
CA THR A 57 -20.23 6.88 15.48
C THR A 57 -20.02 6.49 14.03
N PHE A 58 -18.88 5.88 13.75
CA PHE A 58 -18.50 5.35 12.44
C PHE A 58 -18.25 3.85 12.55
N SER A 59 -18.59 3.10 11.49
CA SER A 59 -18.36 1.66 11.39
C SER A 59 -17.37 1.36 10.28
N PHE A 60 -16.45 0.43 10.54
CA PHE A 60 -15.39 -0.01 9.64
C PHE A 60 -15.24 -1.53 9.74
N ASP A 61 -14.54 -2.17 8.80
CA ASP A 61 -14.28 -3.60 8.88
C ASP A 61 -13.42 -3.92 10.12
N HIS A 62 -12.42 -3.08 10.40
CA HIS A 62 -11.56 -3.18 11.59
C HIS A 62 -11.26 -1.82 12.21
N THR A 63 -11.14 -1.78 13.53
CA THR A 63 -10.66 -0.61 14.28
C THR A 63 -9.51 -0.99 15.20
N PHE A 64 -8.50 -0.14 15.25
CA PHE A 64 -7.30 -0.31 16.06
C PHE A 64 -7.13 0.91 16.96
N SER A 65 -7.25 0.68 18.25
CA SER A 65 -7.05 1.70 19.28
C SER A 65 -5.55 2.06 19.39
N PRO A 66 -5.21 3.13 20.14
CA PRO A 66 -3.81 3.49 20.38
C PRO A 66 -2.93 2.38 20.95
N GLU A 67 -3.53 1.40 21.62
CA GLU A 67 -2.85 0.25 22.25
C GLU A 67 -2.55 -0.88 21.25
N ALA A 68 -3.11 -0.82 20.03
CA ALA A 68 -2.94 -1.88 19.04
C ALA A 68 -1.48 -1.97 18.54
N THR A 69 -0.92 -3.18 18.62
CA THR A 69 0.46 -3.45 18.24
C THR A 69 0.63 -3.58 16.72
N GLN A 70 1.85 -3.39 16.22
CA GLN A 70 2.16 -3.62 14.80
C GLN A 70 1.89 -5.06 14.36
N GLU A 71 2.07 -6.02 15.27
CA GLU A 71 1.78 -7.43 15.05
C GLU A 71 0.30 -7.66 14.79
N GLN A 72 -0.59 -7.09 15.62
CA GLN A 72 -2.03 -7.18 15.42
C GLN A 72 -2.46 -6.57 14.07
N ILE A 73 -1.85 -5.47 13.65
CA ILE A 73 -2.10 -4.90 12.31
C ILE A 73 -1.67 -5.87 11.22
N PHE A 74 -0.50 -6.49 11.36
CA PHE A 74 0.01 -7.47 10.40
C PHE A 74 -0.86 -8.72 10.31
N GLU A 75 -1.26 -9.31 11.45
CA GLU A 75 -2.13 -10.48 11.47
C GLU A 75 -3.48 -10.19 10.81
N THR A 76 -4.04 -9.01 11.06
CA THR A 76 -5.38 -8.64 10.56
C THR A 76 -5.36 -8.23 9.08
N LEU A 77 -4.35 -7.46 8.65
CA LEU A 77 -4.33 -6.83 7.31
C LEU A 77 -3.24 -7.37 6.39
N GLY A 78 -2.10 -7.79 6.94
CA GLY A 78 -0.94 -8.26 6.17
C GLY A 78 -1.04 -9.75 5.82
N GLN A 79 -1.30 -10.60 6.81
CA GLN A 79 -1.37 -12.05 6.65
C GLN A 79 -2.40 -12.48 5.58
N PRO A 80 -3.64 -11.94 5.54
CA PRO A 80 -4.61 -12.33 4.52
C PRO A 80 -4.20 -11.91 3.10
N GLN A 81 -3.44 -10.82 2.95
CA GLN A 81 -2.91 -10.38 1.66
C GLN A 81 -1.74 -11.26 1.21
N LEU A 82 -0.92 -11.70 2.16
CA LEU A 82 0.11 -12.69 1.89
C LEU A 82 -0.50 -14.02 1.46
N ASP A 83 -1.55 -14.49 2.12
CA ASP A 83 -2.26 -15.72 1.76
C ASP A 83 -2.78 -15.65 0.32
N LYS A 84 -3.47 -14.55 -0.03
CA LYS A 84 -3.91 -14.29 -1.40
C LYS A 84 -2.78 -14.25 -2.42
N ALA A 85 -1.63 -13.69 -2.06
CA ALA A 85 -0.47 -13.67 -2.95
C ALA A 85 0.06 -15.07 -3.24
N PHE A 86 0.08 -15.98 -2.25
CA PHE A 86 0.42 -17.39 -2.46
C PHE A 86 -0.65 -18.17 -3.24
N ASP A 87 -1.90 -17.70 -3.23
CA ASP A 87 -2.96 -18.25 -4.07
C ASP A 87 -2.95 -17.65 -5.49
N GLY A 88 -1.98 -16.79 -5.81
CA GLY A 88 -1.80 -16.19 -7.13
C GLY A 88 -2.58 -14.89 -7.37
N TYR A 89 -3.22 -14.32 -6.36
CA TYR A 89 -3.99 -13.08 -6.46
C TYR A 89 -3.15 -11.85 -6.15
N ASN A 90 -3.42 -10.75 -6.85
CA ASN A 90 -2.83 -9.45 -6.53
C ASN A 90 -3.48 -8.85 -5.28
N GLY A 91 -2.66 -8.19 -4.46
CA GLY A 91 -3.09 -7.51 -3.24
C GLY A 91 -2.54 -6.08 -3.18
N THR A 92 -3.28 -5.18 -2.54
CA THR A 92 -2.79 -3.82 -2.28
C THR A 92 -3.25 -3.34 -0.92
N ILE A 93 -2.32 -2.83 -0.11
CA ILE A 93 -2.60 -2.21 1.18
C ILE A 93 -2.25 -0.72 1.06
N PHE A 94 -3.20 0.15 1.39
CA PHE A 94 -3.01 1.59 1.41
C PHE A 94 -2.93 2.10 2.86
N ALA A 95 -1.93 2.92 3.15
CA ALA A 95 -1.92 3.77 4.34
C ALA A 95 -2.32 5.18 3.93
N TYR A 96 -3.45 5.64 4.49
CA TYR A 96 -4.05 6.95 4.20
C TYR A 96 -4.27 7.75 5.48
N GLY A 97 -4.11 9.07 5.41
CA GLY A 97 -4.29 9.98 6.53
C GLY A 97 -3.46 11.26 6.40
N GLN A 98 -3.72 12.23 7.27
CA GLN A 98 -2.96 13.49 7.31
C GLN A 98 -1.48 13.27 7.68
N THR A 99 -0.65 14.27 7.44
CA THR A 99 0.72 14.27 7.94
C THR A 99 0.77 14.08 9.47
N GLY A 100 1.69 13.22 9.93
CA GLY A 100 1.82 12.88 11.35
C GLY A 100 0.80 11.87 11.87
N SER A 101 -0.10 11.31 11.04
CA SER A 101 -1.10 10.32 11.49
C SER A 101 -0.56 8.90 11.73
N GLY A 102 0.69 8.61 11.35
CA GLY A 102 1.29 7.29 11.52
C GLY A 102 1.25 6.37 10.29
N LYS A 103 1.03 6.89 9.07
CA LYS A 103 1.07 6.11 7.81
C LYS A 103 2.38 5.33 7.63
N THR A 104 3.50 6.07 7.58
CA THR A 104 4.84 5.49 7.44
C THR A 104 5.16 4.57 8.62
N HIS A 105 4.76 4.93 9.85
CA HIS A 105 4.93 4.05 11.01
C HIS A 105 4.22 2.69 10.79
N THR A 106 2.98 2.70 10.32
CA THR A 106 2.20 1.49 10.05
C THR A 106 2.83 0.63 8.95
N MET A 107 3.24 1.26 7.86
CA MET A 107 3.81 0.52 6.73
C MET A 107 5.19 -0.05 7.05
N MET A 108 6.00 0.66 7.84
CA MET A 108 7.44 0.45 7.81
C MET A 108 8.10 0.26 9.17
N SER A 109 7.60 0.94 10.21
CA SER A 109 8.40 1.58 11.28
C SER A 109 9.77 0.96 11.59
N HIS A 110 10.78 1.83 11.50
CA HIS A 110 12.22 1.56 11.59
C HIS A 110 12.77 2.07 12.94
N GLY A 111 12.23 1.56 14.04
CA GLY A 111 12.85 1.68 15.35
C GLY A 111 13.98 0.67 15.52
N GLY A 112 14.84 0.86 16.53
CA GLY A 112 15.74 -0.20 17.00
C GLY A 112 14.99 -1.35 17.67
N ASP A 113 13.71 -1.16 18.02
CA ASP A 113 12.85 -2.18 18.60
C ASP A 113 12.22 -3.08 17.52
N PRO A 114 12.48 -4.40 17.53
CA PRO A 114 11.83 -5.35 16.63
C PRO A 114 10.29 -5.33 16.70
N GLN A 115 9.70 -4.98 17.85
CA GLN A 115 8.24 -4.93 18.02
C GLN A 115 7.60 -3.83 17.19
N ASP A 116 8.35 -2.76 16.91
CA ASP A 116 7.88 -1.62 16.12
C ASP A 116 7.89 -1.88 14.62
N ARG A 117 8.50 -2.98 14.13
CA ARG A 117 8.54 -3.31 12.70
C ARG A 117 7.13 -3.28 12.09
N GLY A 118 6.95 -2.50 11.02
CA GLY A 118 5.66 -2.31 10.34
C GLY A 118 5.23 -3.46 9.44
N LEU A 119 4.26 -3.20 8.56
CA LEU A 119 3.71 -4.20 7.63
C LEU A 119 4.76 -4.76 6.66
N VAL A 120 5.54 -3.91 5.98
CA VAL A 120 6.51 -4.34 4.96
C VAL A 120 7.54 -5.33 5.53
N PRO A 121 8.28 -5.03 6.63
CA PRO A 121 9.24 -5.99 7.17
C PRO A 121 8.58 -7.28 7.67
N ARG A 122 7.42 -7.21 8.33
CA ARG A 122 6.68 -8.41 8.80
C ARG A 122 6.20 -9.30 7.66
N ILE A 123 5.66 -8.71 6.59
CA ILE A 123 5.26 -9.42 5.37
C ILE A 123 6.48 -10.10 4.73
N SER A 124 7.63 -9.42 4.72
CA SER A 124 8.87 -9.93 4.12
C SER A 124 9.38 -11.17 4.86
N GLU A 125 9.42 -11.11 6.18
CA GLU A 125 9.80 -12.25 7.03
C GLU A 125 8.82 -13.42 6.87
N ALA A 126 7.52 -13.16 6.95
CA ALA A 126 6.50 -14.19 6.80
C ALA A 126 6.51 -14.84 5.39
N LEU A 127 6.74 -14.04 4.35
CA LEU A 127 6.89 -14.50 2.96
C LEU A 127 8.01 -15.54 2.85
N TYR A 128 9.23 -15.20 3.29
CA TYR A 128 10.37 -16.10 3.17
C TYR A 128 10.28 -17.30 4.11
N HIS A 129 9.71 -17.14 5.30
CA HIS A 129 9.42 -18.28 6.17
C HIS A 129 8.46 -19.27 5.49
N ARG A 130 7.41 -18.78 4.82
CA ARG A 130 6.47 -19.64 4.06
C ARG A 130 7.13 -20.27 2.83
N ILE A 131 7.95 -19.54 2.08
CA ILE A 131 8.74 -20.09 0.96
C ILE A 131 9.64 -21.23 1.45
N GLY A 132 10.35 -21.05 2.56
CA GLY A 132 11.22 -22.06 3.15
C GLY A 132 10.46 -23.34 3.49
N ARG A 133 9.34 -23.22 4.21
CA ARG A 133 8.48 -24.37 4.54
C ARG A 133 7.95 -25.10 3.31
N LEU A 134 7.48 -24.36 2.31
CA LEU A 134 6.92 -24.95 1.08
C LEU A 134 7.99 -25.64 0.24
N THR A 135 9.19 -25.08 0.17
CA THR A 135 10.32 -25.68 -0.57
C THR A 135 10.82 -26.96 0.10
N GLN A 136 10.78 -27.02 1.45
CA GLN A 136 11.10 -28.23 2.20
C GLN A 136 10.03 -29.32 2.04
N ALA A 137 8.74 -28.94 2.06
CA ALA A 137 7.63 -29.87 1.94
C ALA A 137 7.41 -30.38 0.50
N HIS A 138 7.75 -29.58 -0.51
CA HIS A 138 7.49 -29.86 -1.92
C HIS A 138 8.74 -29.61 -2.77
N SER A 139 9.45 -30.69 -3.12
CA SER A 139 10.71 -30.63 -3.88
C SER A 139 10.57 -30.10 -5.31
N THR A 140 9.35 -30.02 -5.84
CA THR A 140 9.01 -29.53 -7.18
C THR A 140 8.69 -28.04 -7.22
N ARG A 141 8.42 -27.42 -6.07
CA ARG A 141 8.06 -26.02 -5.98
C ARG A 141 9.27 -25.10 -6.07
N ARG A 142 9.16 -24.06 -6.88
CA ARG A 142 10.18 -23.03 -7.08
C ARG A 142 9.52 -21.67 -6.93
N PHE A 143 10.24 -20.77 -6.27
CA PHE A 143 9.80 -19.42 -5.99
C PHE A 143 10.85 -18.43 -6.51
N LEU A 144 10.39 -17.32 -7.07
CA LEU A 144 11.22 -16.17 -7.40
C LEU A 144 10.52 -14.92 -6.88
N VAL A 145 11.21 -14.16 -6.03
CA VAL A 145 10.71 -12.92 -5.48
C VAL A 145 11.44 -11.77 -6.16
N GLN A 146 10.67 -10.81 -6.68
CA GLN A 146 11.19 -9.55 -7.17
C GLN A 146 10.61 -8.39 -6.38
N CYS A 147 11.37 -7.31 -6.27
CA CYS A 147 10.97 -6.11 -5.58
C CYS A 147 11.19 -4.89 -6.46
N SER A 148 10.24 -3.95 -6.43
CA SER A 148 10.45 -2.59 -6.94
C SER A 148 9.94 -1.57 -5.93
N PHE A 149 10.54 -0.39 -5.96
CA PHE A 149 10.16 0.70 -5.06
C PHE A 149 10.15 2.01 -5.82
N LEU A 150 9.01 2.69 -5.83
CA LEU A 150 8.87 3.98 -6.50
C LEU A 150 8.23 5.04 -5.61
N GLU A 151 8.52 6.29 -5.96
CA GLU A 151 7.90 7.48 -5.44
C GLU A 151 7.14 8.20 -6.56
N ILE A 152 5.91 8.62 -6.29
CA ILE A 152 5.15 9.53 -7.14
C ILE A 152 5.11 10.88 -6.45
N TYR A 153 5.92 11.81 -6.95
CA TYR A 153 5.98 13.19 -6.47
C TYR A 153 5.62 14.13 -7.60
N ASN A 154 4.60 14.97 -7.39
CA ASN A 154 4.13 15.94 -8.38
C ASN A 154 3.79 15.31 -9.76
N GLU A 155 3.13 14.15 -9.76
CA GLU A 155 2.84 13.34 -10.97
C GLU A 155 4.10 12.92 -11.76
N VAL A 156 5.28 12.94 -11.14
CA VAL A 156 6.54 12.40 -11.68
C VAL A 156 6.91 11.15 -10.89
N ILE A 157 7.26 10.08 -11.60
CA ILE A 157 7.65 8.80 -10.98
C ILE A 157 9.18 8.79 -10.85
N TYR A 158 9.66 8.47 -9.67
CA TYR A 158 11.07 8.25 -9.39
C TYR A 158 11.25 6.83 -8.87
N ASP A 159 12.31 6.16 -9.32
CA ASP A 159 12.71 4.87 -8.77
C ASP A 159 13.51 5.11 -7.48
N LEU A 160 13.03 4.55 -6.38
CA LEU A 160 13.68 4.72 -5.08
C LEU A 160 14.86 3.76 -4.90
N LEU A 161 14.99 2.70 -5.68
CA LEU A 161 16.13 1.78 -5.63
C LEU A 161 17.35 2.32 -6.41
N VAL A 162 17.17 3.35 -7.23
CA VAL A 162 18.24 4.02 -7.97
C VAL A 162 18.53 5.39 -7.36
N PRO A 163 19.77 5.67 -6.94
CA PRO A 163 20.14 6.97 -6.36
C PRO A 163 19.74 8.13 -7.27
N ARG A 164 19.21 9.21 -6.68
CA ARG A 164 18.65 10.33 -7.44
C ARG A 164 19.61 10.96 -8.45
N ALA A 165 20.91 10.94 -8.19
CA ALA A 165 21.94 11.43 -9.12
C ALA A 165 22.01 10.64 -10.44
N LYS A 166 21.53 9.38 -10.45
CA LYS A 166 21.50 8.49 -11.63
C LYS A 166 20.14 8.46 -12.31
N GLN A 167 19.14 9.17 -11.77
CA GLN A 167 17.80 9.24 -12.36
C GLN A 167 17.79 10.07 -13.66
N PRO A 168 16.83 9.82 -14.58
CA PRO A 168 16.66 10.64 -15.78
C PRO A 168 16.47 12.12 -15.44
N LYS A 169 17.29 13.00 -16.05
CA LYS A 169 17.14 14.45 -15.90
C LYS A 169 15.88 14.92 -16.62
N GLY A 170 14.86 15.35 -15.87
CA GLY A 170 13.78 16.21 -16.38
C GLY A 170 12.42 15.56 -16.73
N GLY A 171 12.17 14.28 -16.44
CA GLY A 171 10.87 13.65 -16.77
C GLY A 171 10.35 12.55 -15.86
N GLY A 172 11.20 11.96 -15.00
CA GLY A 172 10.89 10.74 -14.26
C GLY A 172 10.56 9.55 -15.18
N LEU A 173 10.10 8.46 -14.58
CA LEU A 173 9.75 7.25 -15.32
C LEU A 173 8.36 7.34 -15.99
N GLU A 174 8.21 6.62 -17.10
CA GLU A 174 7.00 6.61 -17.92
C GLU A 174 6.09 5.41 -17.60
N VAL A 175 4.79 5.66 -17.51
CA VAL A 175 3.78 4.59 -17.39
C VAL A 175 3.35 4.11 -18.77
N LYS A 176 3.61 2.85 -19.08
CA LYS A 176 3.26 2.18 -20.35
C LYS A 176 2.27 1.05 -20.14
N GLU A 177 1.68 0.57 -21.22
CA GLU A 177 0.68 -0.50 -21.22
C GLU A 177 1.04 -1.52 -22.31
N SER A 178 1.01 -2.80 -21.97
CA SER A 178 1.25 -3.91 -22.89
C SER A 178 0.17 -4.97 -22.73
N LYS A 179 -0.25 -5.61 -23.84
CA LYS A 179 -1.33 -6.60 -23.84
C LYS A 179 -1.08 -7.81 -22.92
N GLY A 180 0.19 -8.17 -22.69
CA GLY A 180 0.54 -9.33 -21.85
C GLY A 180 0.88 -9.02 -20.39
N ILE A 181 1.29 -7.78 -20.08
CA ILE A 181 1.78 -7.39 -18.75
C ILE A 181 0.78 -6.47 -18.03
N GLY A 182 -0.10 -5.82 -18.79
CA GLY A 182 -0.94 -4.73 -18.32
C GLY A 182 -0.17 -3.42 -18.25
N VAL A 183 -0.55 -2.57 -17.29
CA VAL A 183 0.14 -1.31 -17.02
C VAL A 183 1.43 -1.56 -16.25
N TYR A 184 2.52 -0.91 -16.65
CA TYR A 184 3.82 -1.00 -16.00
C TYR A 184 4.59 0.31 -16.11
N VAL A 185 5.61 0.48 -15.27
CA VAL A 185 6.51 1.64 -15.32
C VAL A 185 7.76 1.22 -16.11
N LYS A 186 8.01 1.88 -17.25
CA LYS A 186 9.18 1.59 -18.08
C LYS A 186 10.45 2.02 -17.35
N ASP A 187 11.48 1.18 -17.43
CA ASP A 187 12.80 1.39 -16.82
C ASP A 187 12.78 1.45 -15.28
N LEU A 188 11.70 1.03 -14.64
CA LEU A 188 11.66 0.78 -13.18
C LEU A 188 12.47 -0.48 -12.87
N LEU A 189 13.39 -0.36 -11.91
CA LEU A 189 14.21 -1.46 -11.45
C LEU A 189 13.35 -2.50 -10.69
N GLU A 190 13.43 -3.75 -11.13
CA GLU A 190 12.86 -4.90 -10.43
C GLU A 190 14.01 -5.81 -9.98
N GLU A 191 14.43 -5.64 -8.73
CA GLU A 191 15.52 -6.41 -8.13
C GLU A 191 15.04 -7.81 -7.74
N VAL A 192 15.83 -8.84 -8.07
CA VAL A 192 15.60 -10.20 -7.54
C VAL A 192 16.07 -10.21 -6.09
N VAL A 193 15.25 -10.75 -5.22
CA VAL A 193 15.51 -10.84 -3.78
C VAL A 193 15.56 -12.30 -3.38
N ASP A 194 16.56 -12.66 -2.58
CA ASP A 194 16.86 -14.03 -2.15
C ASP A 194 16.65 -14.28 -0.65
N GLY A 195 16.30 -13.26 0.11
CA GLY A 195 16.00 -13.37 1.54
C GLY A 195 15.28 -12.14 2.11
N PRO A 196 14.73 -12.26 3.33
CA PRO A 196 14.01 -11.17 3.98
C PRO A 196 14.93 -9.96 4.27
N GLU A 197 16.20 -10.21 4.61
CA GLU A 197 17.17 -9.15 4.93
C GLU A 197 17.45 -8.24 3.72
N ARG A 198 17.55 -8.82 2.51
CA ARG A 198 17.77 -8.03 1.28
C ARG A 198 16.55 -7.17 0.95
N LEU A 199 15.35 -7.69 1.19
CA LEU A 199 14.11 -6.92 1.00
C LEU A 199 14.07 -5.72 1.95
N GLU A 200 14.39 -5.93 3.22
CA GLU A 200 14.46 -4.86 4.20
C GLU A 200 15.56 -3.83 3.90
N GLN A 201 16.69 -4.28 3.37
CA GLN A 201 17.75 -3.39 2.92
C GLN A 201 17.27 -2.49 1.77
N LEU A 202 16.65 -3.06 0.72
CA LEU A 202 16.12 -2.29 -0.42
C LEU A 202 15.07 -1.26 0.02
N MET A 203 14.23 -1.64 0.99
CA MET A 203 13.25 -0.74 1.60
C MET A 203 13.93 0.45 2.32
N ARG A 204 14.97 0.19 3.14
CA ARG A 204 15.77 1.26 3.79
C ARG A 204 16.44 2.17 2.77
N GLU A 205 17.15 1.60 1.81
CA GLU A 205 17.84 2.33 0.74
C GLU A 205 16.85 3.24 -0.01
N GLY A 206 15.66 2.72 -0.33
CA GLY A 206 14.62 3.48 -0.99
C GLY A 206 14.15 4.69 -0.20
N PHE A 207 14.04 4.57 1.12
CA PHE A 207 13.69 5.70 1.96
C PHE A 207 14.80 6.69 2.23
N GLU A 208 16.04 6.24 2.29
CA GLU A 208 17.19 7.14 2.34
C GLU A 208 17.23 7.99 1.06
N ASN A 209 16.99 7.38 -0.10
CA ASN A 209 16.86 8.08 -1.39
C ASN A 209 15.67 9.07 -1.40
N ARG A 210 14.54 8.70 -0.79
CA ARG A 210 13.38 9.59 -0.60
C ARG A 210 13.73 10.78 0.32
N THR A 211 14.44 10.54 1.41
CA THR A 211 14.75 11.56 2.44
C THR A 211 15.83 12.52 1.97
N THR A 212 16.91 12.03 1.35
CA THR A 212 17.99 12.88 0.80
C THR A 212 17.51 13.83 -0.30
N SER A 213 16.39 13.50 -0.94
CA SER A 213 15.69 14.38 -1.88
C SER A 213 14.99 15.56 -1.23
N SER A 214 14.78 15.53 0.09
CA SER A 214 14.20 16.64 0.83
C SER A 214 15.27 17.66 1.21
N THR A 215 15.27 18.82 0.55
CA THR A 215 15.96 19.99 1.08
C THR A 215 15.36 20.36 2.44
N ARG A 216 16.20 20.82 3.39
CA ARG A 216 15.95 21.19 4.82
C ARG A 216 14.64 21.91 5.20
N MET A 217 13.79 22.29 4.23
CA MET A 217 12.50 22.96 4.38
C MET A 217 11.26 22.14 3.95
N ASN A 218 11.41 20.92 3.42
CA ASN A 218 10.30 20.11 2.89
C ASN A 218 10.27 18.76 3.59
N SER A 219 9.25 18.39 4.36
CA SER A 219 9.06 16.99 4.71
C SER A 219 8.57 16.24 3.46
N ALA A 220 9.47 15.75 2.60
CA ALA A 220 9.08 15.09 1.34
C ALA A 220 8.12 13.90 1.55
N SER A 221 8.21 13.23 2.71
CA SER A 221 7.33 12.12 3.06
C SER A 221 5.84 12.47 3.15
N SER A 222 5.49 13.74 3.41
CA SER A 222 4.08 14.18 3.40
C SER A 222 3.55 14.53 2.03
N ARG A 223 4.42 14.67 1.03
CA ARG A 223 4.10 15.28 -0.27
C ARG A 223 4.25 14.35 -1.46
N SER A 224 4.62 13.09 -1.22
CA SER A 224 4.73 12.06 -2.24
C SER A 224 4.08 10.76 -1.81
N HIS A 225 3.65 9.98 -2.79
CA HIS A 225 3.17 8.61 -2.57
C HIS A 225 4.31 7.64 -2.79
N CYS A 226 4.44 6.66 -1.93
CA CYS A 226 5.38 5.56 -2.07
C CYS A 226 4.64 4.28 -2.41
N VAL A 227 5.14 3.54 -3.40
CA VAL A 227 4.60 2.24 -3.78
C VAL A 227 5.76 1.24 -3.72
N PHE A 228 5.73 0.38 -2.70
CA PHE A 228 6.64 -0.73 -2.57
C PHE A 228 5.94 -2.00 -3.07
N THR A 229 6.46 -2.62 -4.13
CA THR A 229 5.82 -3.79 -4.75
C THR A 229 6.70 -5.02 -4.58
N ILE A 230 6.11 -6.09 -4.05
CA ILE A 230 6.67 -7.43 -4.01
C ILE A 230 5.96 -8.25 -5.08
N LYS A 231 6.70 -8.83 -6.00
CA LYS A 231 6.19 -9.75 -7.03
C LYS A 231 6.65 -11.16 -6.69
N LEU A 232 5.68 -12.04 -6.46
CA LEU A 232 5.93 -13.45 -6.16
C LEU A 232 5.61 -14.28 -7.39
N HIS A 233 6.64 -14.93 -7.93
CA HIS A 233 6.51 -15.96 -8.96
C HIS A 233 6.54 -17.32 -8.28
N GLN A 234 5.56 -18.15 -8.60
CA GLN A 234 5.45 -19.52 -8.12
C GLN A 234 5.46 -20.45 -9.33
N LYS A 235 6.21 -21.55 -9.23
CA LYS A 235 6.13 -22.64 -10.17
C LYS A 235 6.13 -23.97 -9.45
N ASP A 236 5.34 -24.90 -9.95
CA ASP A 236 5.37 -26.31 -9.55
C ASP A 236 5.52 -27.16 -10.82
N ALA A 237 6.49 -28.08 -10.80
CA ALA A 237 6.75 -28.95 -11.94
C ALA A 237 5.67 -30.04 -12.11
N GLU A 238 4.92 -30.34 -11.06
CA GLU A 238 3.88 -31.38 -11.06
C GLU A 238 2.47 -30.79 -11.14
N ASP A 239 2.26 -29.59 -10.58
CA ASP A 239 0.95 -28.92 -10.56
C ASP A 239 0.98 -27.55 -11.27
N ASN A 240 0.61 -27.55 -12.55
CA ASN A 240 0.56 -26.32 -13.35
C ASN A 240 -0.44 -25.28 -12.81
N SER A 241 -1.43 -25.66 -11.99
CA SER A 241 -2.37 -24.69 -11.41
C SER A 241 -1.70 -23.75 -10.41
N MET A 242 -0.57 -24.18 -9.84
CA MET A 242 0.24 -23.38 -8.91
C MET A 242 1.21 -22.43 -9.62
N ASN A 243 1.32 -22.50 -10.96
CA ASN A 243 2.17 -21.62 -11.77
C ASN A 243 1.56 -20.22 -11.86
N THR A 244 1.82 -19.40 -10.86
CA THR A 244 1.17 -18.09 -10.69
C THR A 244 2.18 -16.97 -10.54
N VAL A 245 1.74 -15.75 -10.84
CA VAL A 245 2.49 -14.52 -10.57
C VAL A 245 1.53 -13.56 -9.88
N SER A 246 1.85 -13.21 -8.64
CA SER A 246 1.08 -12.25 -7.86
C SER A 246 1.91 -11.00 -7.55
N LYS A 247 1.22 -9.87 -7.41
CA LYS A 247 1.79 -8.59 -7.01
C LYS A 247 1.14 -8.13 -5.70
N LEU A 248 1.96 -7.93 -4.68
CA LEU A 248 1.56 -7.30 -3.43
C LEU A 248 2.15 -5.89 -3.36
N SER A 249 1.27 -4.89 -3.39
CA SER A 249 1.66 -3.48 -3.35
C SER A 249 1.37 -2.88 -1.97
N LEU A 250 2.38 -2.32 -1.33
CA LEU A 250 2.31 -1.66 -0.03
C LEU A 250 2.52 -0.16 -0.24
N VAL A 251 1.46 0.62 -0.02
CA VAL A 251 1.36 2.00 -0.50
C VAL A 251 1.26 2.98 0.67
N ASP A 252 2.29 3.80 0.86
CA ASP A 252 2.29 4.92 1.81
C ASP A 252 1.91 6.20 1.07
N LEU A 253 0.66 6.64 1.21
CA LEU A 253 0.15 7.80 0.49
C LEU A 253 0.67 9.11 1.10
N ALA A 254 0.72 10.17 0.29
CA ALA A 254 0.94 11.52 0.76
C ALA A 254 -0.13 11.96 1.78
N GLY A 255 0.17 13.01 2.54
CA GLY A 255 -0.75 13.61 3.49
C GLY A 255 -2.05 14.09 2.81
N SER A 256 -3.19 13.81 3.44
CA SER A 256 -4.52 14.20 2.94
C SER A 256 -4.98 15.60 3.37
N GLU A 257 -4.10 16.40 3.99
CA GLU A 257 -4.40 17.77 4.36
C GLU A 257 -4.87 18.63 3.17
N ARG A 258 -5.96 19.38 3.37
CA ARG A 258 -6.44 20.34 2.37
C ARG A 258 -5.48 21.51 2.29
N ALA A 259 -5.17 21.98 1.08
CA ALA A 259 -4.32 23.15 0.82
C ALA A 259 -4.92 24.51 1.28
N LYS A 260 -5.82 24.52 2.26
CA LYS A 260 -6.55 25.71 2.73
C LYS A 260 -5.81 26.53 3.80
N SER A 261 -4.63 26.11 4.26
CA SER A 261 -3.99 26.71 5.44
C SER A 261 -2.57 27.26 5.23
N THR A 262 -2.09 27.40 3.99
CA THR A 262 -0.72 27.93 3.76
C THR A 262 -0.72 29.02 2.70
N GLU A 263 -0.48 30.26 3.13
CA GLU A 263 -0.08 31.42 2.31
C GLU A 263 1.25 31.13 1.59
N THR A 264 1.23 30.22 0.63
CA THR A 264 2.44 29.74 -0.04
C THR A 264 2.34 29.94 -1.53
N GLU A 265 3.34 30.65 -2.06
CA GLU A 265 3.47 31.12 -3.43
C GLU A 265 3.38 29.99 -4.48
N GLY A 266 3.04 30.37 -5.72
CA GLY A 266 2.46 29.55 -6.79
C GLY A 266 3.00 28.12 -7.07
N LEU A 267 4.28 27.81 -6.79
CA LEU A 267 4.82 26.46 -6.97
C LEU A 267 4.30 25.45 -5.93
N ARG A 268 4.15 25.89 -4.67
CA ARG A 268 3.63 25.06 -3.58
C ARG A 268 2.13 24.79 -3.72
N LEU A 269 1.40 25.75 -4.30
CA LEU A 269 -0.02 25.60 -4.61
C LEU A 269 -0.23 24.57 -5.73
N LYS A 270 0.60 24.58 -6.78
CA LYS A 270 0.58 23.56 -7.85
C LYS A 270 0.92 22.17 -7.33
N GLU A 271 1.93 22.05 -6.47
CA GLU A 271 2.32 20.80 -5.81
C GLU A 271 1.18 20.23 -4.96
N GLY A 272 0.58 21.04 -4.06
CA GLY A 272 -0.55 20.65 -3.24
C GLY A 272 -1.78 20.24 -4.07
N ALA A 273 -2.01 20.91 -5.21
CA ALA A 273 -3.07 20.53 -6.14
C ALA A 273 -2.83 19.15 -6.76
N ASN A 274 -1.59 18.82 -7.14
CA ASN A 274 -1.24 17.52 -7.73
C ASN A 274 -1.31 16.37 -6.72
N ILE A 275 -0.90 16.59 -5.47
CA ILE A 275 -1.07 15.62 -4.39
C ILE A 275 -2.56 15.32 -4.20
N ASN A 276 -3.39 16.36 -4.05
CA ASN A 276 -4.84 16.19 -3.89
C ASN A 276 -5.52 15.59 -5.13
N LYS A 277 -5.00 15.84 -6.33
CA LYS A 277 -5.50 15.22 -7.57
C LYS A 277 -5.37 13.71 -7.52
N SER A 278 -4.19 13.19 -7.18
CA SER A 278 -3.95 11.74 -7.10
C SER A 278 -4.80 11.05 -6.02
N LEU A 279 -4.96 11.68 -4.84
CA LEU A 279 -5.84 11.17 -3.78
C LEU A 279 -7.33 11.20 -4.19
N SER A 280 -7.76 12.27 -4.85
CA SER A 280 -9.14 12.39 -5.36
C SER A 280 -9.42 11.37 -6.47
N ALA A 281 -8.46 11.13 -7.37
CA ALA A 281 -8.57 10.10 -8.39
C ALA A 281 -8.70 8.70 -7.76
N LEU A 282 -7.89 8.40 -6.73
CA LEU A 282 -7.99 7.15 -5.99
C LEU A 282 -9.37 6.97 -5.35
N GLY A 283 -9.89 8.01 -4.67
CA GLY A 283 -11.24 7.98 -4.09
C GLY A 283 -12.33 7.72 -5.14
N ASN A 284 -12.22 8.34 -6.32
CA ASN A 284 -13.16 8.12 -7.42
C ASN A 284 -13.10 6.68 -7.95
N VAL A 285 -11.91 6.09 -8.04
CA VAL A 285 -11.73 4.68 -8.44
C VAL A 285 -12.37 3.75 -7.41
N ILE A 286 -12.10 3.94 -6.12
CA ILE A 286 -12.67 3.11 -5.05
C ILE A 286 -14.21 3.21 -5.05
N ASN A 287 -14.76 4.42 -5.17
CA ASN A 287 -16.22 4.62 -5.23
C ASN A 287 -16.85 3.97 -6.48
N ALA A 288 -16.19 4.05 -7.63
CA ALA A 288 -16.66 3.41 -8.86
C ALA A 288 -16.64 1.86 -8.74
N LEU A 289 -15.63 1.30 -8.08
CA LEU A 289 -15.53 -0.13 -7.81
C LEU A 289 -16.60 -0.60 -6.80
N GLY A 290 -16.78 0.12 -5.69
CA GLY A 290 -17.78 -0.21 -4.67
C GLY A 290 -19.23 -0.08 -5.15
N SER A 291 -19.50 0.80 -6.11
CA SER A 291 -20.84 0.94 -6.71
C SER A 291 -21.13 -0.10 -7.80
N SER A 292 -20.10 -0.76 -8.35
CA SER A 292 -20.22 -1.77 -9.40
C SER A 292 -20.55 -3.17 -8.86
N THR A 293 -20.39 -3.41 -7.55
CA THR A 293 -20.72 -4.69 -6.90
C THR A 293 -22.20 -4.83 -6.50
N GLY A 294 -23.01 -3.76 -6.63
CA GLY A 294 -24.45 -3.81 -6.42
C GLY A 294 -25.18 -4.29 -7.68
N GLY A 295 -25.60 -5.56 -7.69
CA GLY A 295 -26.20 -6.26 -8.83
C GLY A 295 -27.26 -5.44 -9.59
N GLY A 296 -26.97 -5.11 -10.85
CA GLY A 296 -27.94 -4.57 -11.81
C GLY A 296 -27.52 -3.31 -12.58
N LYS A 297 -26.45 -2.61 -12.19
CA LYS A 297 -25.97 -1.43 -12.96
C LYS A 297 -24.88 -1.83 -13.96
N LYS A 298 -24.94 -1.26 -15.18
CA LYS A 298 -23.89 -1.36 -16.21
C LYS A 298 -22.52 -1.11 -15.56
N LYS A 299 -21.49 -1.90 -15.91
CA LYS A 299 -20.09 -1.69 -15.48
C LYS A 299 -19.76 -0.20 -15.55
N ALA A 300 -19.65 0.46 -14.39
CA ALA A 300 -19.36 1.88 -14.35
C ALA A 300 -17.95 2.10 -14.90
N PHE A 301 -17.76 3.15 -15.70
CA PHE A 301 -16.41 3.52 -16.15
C PHE A 301 -15.56 3.86 -14.93
N VAL A 302 -14.48 3.10 -14.72
CA VAL A 302 -13.55 3.32 -13.60
C VAL A 302 -12.41 4.22 -14.09
N PRO A 303 -12.20 5.41 -13.49
CA PRO A 303 -11.31 6.43 -14.04
C PRO A 303 -9.83 6.22 -13.65
N TYR A 304 -9.28 5.03 -13.89
CA TYR A 304 -7.88 4.68 -13.57
C TYR A 304 -6.87 5.66 -14.17
N ARG A 305 -7.18 6.27 -15.33
CA ARG A 305 -6.28 7.16 -16.06
C ARG A 305 -6.12 8.57 -15.49
N ASN A 306 -6.87 8.93 -14.44
CA ASN A 306 -6.91 10.30 -13.92
C ASN A 306 -5.66 10.71 -13.11
N SER A 307 -4.84 9.76 -12.67
CA SER A 307 -3.55 10.01 -12.02
C SER A 307 -2.54 8.92 -12.34
N LYS A 308 -1.24 9.19 -12.19
CA LYS A 308 -0.23 8.12 -12.31
C LYS A 308 -0.41 7.03 -11.24
N LEU A 309 -0.78 7.41 -10.02
CA LEU A 309 -1.04 6.48 -8.91
C LEU A 309 -2.08 5.43 -9.27
N THR A 310 -3.26 5.86 -9.74
CA THR A 310 -4.37 4.98 -10.12
C THR A 310 -4.15 4.21 -11.42
N ARG A 311 -3.09 4.52 -12.18
CA ARG A 311 -2.69 3.73 -13.36
C ARG A 311 -1.71 2.63 -12.99
N VAL A 312 -0.83 2.89 -12.02
CA VAL A 312 0.24 1.96 -11.60
C VAL A 312 -0.32 0.82 -10.75
N LEU A 313 -1.34 1.11 -9.94
CA LEU A 313 -2.05 0.16 -9.08
C LEU A 313 -3.29 -0.39 -9.78
#